data_AF-A0A235G7P8-F1
#
_entry.id   AF-A0A235G7P8-F1
#
_cell.length_a   1.000
_cell.length_b   1.000
_cell.length_c   1.000
_cell.angle_alpha   90.00
_cell.angle_beta   90.00
_cell.angle_gamma   90.00
#
_symmetry.space_group_name_H-M   'P 1'
#
loop_
_entity.id
_entity.type
_entity.pdbx_description
1 polymer ?
#
loop_
_entity_poly.entity_id
_entity_poly.type
_entity_poly.pdbx_seq_one_letter_code
_entity_poly.pdbx_strand_id
1 'polypeptide(L)' 'MASVDPKSAMVDVAERLLGTHGVDAMSLRDVAIIAGQRNTSAVQYHFGGRDQLLIEVFRRRVMAMAEARSFLSPPR' A
#
# COMPACT_ATOMS: atom_id res chain seq x y z
N MET A 1 21.81 2.48 -4.36
CA MET A 1 20.34 2.35 -4.47
C MET A 1 19.82 2.26 -3.05
N ALA A 2 19.00 3.22 -2.60
CA ALA A 2 18.43 3.17 -1.25
C ALA A 2 17.67 1.84 -1.09
N SER A 3 17.91 1.14 0.02
CA SER A 3 17.13 -0.06 0.35
C SER A 3 15.65 0.34 0.41
N VAL A 4 14.85 -0.15 -0.53
CA VAL A 4 13.40 0.09 -0.53
C VAL A 4 12.85 -0.45 0.79
N ASP A 5 12.12 0.39 1.53
CA ASP A 5 11.48 -0.02 2.77
C ASP A 5 10.51 -1.19 2.48
N PRO A 6 10.68 -2.36 3.15
CA PRO A 6 9.80 -3.50 2.97
C PRO A 6 8.31 -3.16 3.13
N LYS A 7 7.96 -2.22 4.02
CA LYS A 7 6.56 -1.77 4.16
C LYS A 7 6.08 -1.06 2.91
N SER A 8 6.86 -0.10 2.41
CA SER A 8 6.55 0.64 1.20
C SER A 8 6.32 -0.28 0.00
N ALA A 9 7.19 -1.28 -0.20
CA ALA A 9 7.05 -2.26 -1.28
C ALA A 9 5.74 -3.07 -1.20
N MET A 10 5.33 -3.48 0.01
CA MET A 10 4.07 -4.19 0.21
C MET A 10 2.86 -3.28 -0.04
N VAL A 11 2.93 -2.01 0.34
CA VAL A 11 1.87 -1.02 0.06
C VAL A 11 1.76 -0.76 -1.45
N ASP A 12 2.87 -0.68 -2.18
CA ASP A 12 2.87 -0.51 -3.65
C ASP A 12 2.18 -1.68 -4.36
N VAL A 13 2.52 -2.90 -3.96
CA VAL A 13 1.91 -4.12 -4.50
C VAL A 13 0.43 -4.19 -4.18
N ALA A 14 0.05 -3.89 -2.93
CA ALA A 14 -1.34 -3.85 -2.51
C ALA A 14 -2.13 -2.81 -3.32
N GLU A 15 -1.64 -1.58 -3.44
CA GLU A 15 -2.26 -0.52 -4.26
C GLU A 15 -2.48 -1.00 -5.71
N ARG A 16 -1.46 -1.62 -6.31
CA ARG A 16 -1.56 -2.14 -7.67
C ARG A 16 -2.62 -3.22 -7.81
N LEU A 17 -2.65 -4.22 -6.90
CA LEU A 17 -3.63 -5.30 -6.93
C LEU A 17 -5.06 -4.76 -6.79
N LEU A 18 -5.27 -3.83 -5.86
CA LEU A 18 -6.57 -3.20 -5.64
C LEU A 18 -7.05 -2.43 -6.86
N GLY A 19 -6.18 -1.64 -7.48
CA GLY A 19 -6.54 -0.83 -8.66
C GLY A 19 -6.78 -1.66 -9.94
N THR A 20 -6.27 -2.89 -10.01
CA THR A 20 -6.36 -3.73 -11.21
C THR A 20 -7.38 -4.86 -11.09
N HIS A 21 -7.56 -5.42 -9.90
CA HIS A 21 -8.38 -6.61 -9.67
C HIS A 21 -9.48 -6.40 -8.60
N GLY A 22 -9.55 -5.22 -7.99
CA GLY A 22 -10.50 -4.92 -6.92
C GLY A 22 -10.08 -5.46 -5.55
N VAL A 23 -10.92 -5.21 -4.54
CA VAL A 23 -10.62 -5.51 -3.13
C VAL A 23 -10.55 -7.00 -2.83
N ASP A 24 -11.35 -7.83 -3.51
CA ASP A 24 -11.48 -9.25 -3.22
C ASP A 24 -10.28 -10.07 -3.72
N ALA A 25 -9.56 -9.56 -4.72
CA ALA A 25 -8.40 -10.22 -5.30
C ALA A 25 -7.11 -10.06 -4.47
N MET A 26 -7.13 -9.29 -3.37
CA MET A 26 -5.95 -9.02 -2.57
C MET A 26 -5.79 -10.01 -1.41
N SER A 27 -4.83 -10.92 -1.54
CA SER A 27 -4.36 -11.83 -0.49
C SER A 27 -3.05 -11.33 0.15
N LEU A 28 -2.91 -11.44 1.49
CA LEU A 28 -1.68 -11.07 2.19
C LEU A 28 -0.47 -11.87 1.72
N ARG A 29 -0.71 -13.13 1.33
CA ARG A 29 0.32 -14.00 0.78
C ARG A 29 0.83 -13.47 -0.54
N ASP A 30 -0.07 -13.13 -1.45
CA ASP A 30 0.29 -12.65 -2.79
C ASP A 30 1.00 -11.30 -2.70
N VAL A 31 0.54 -10.42 -1.81
CA VAL A 31 1.22 -9.15 -1.52
C VAL A 31 2.67 -9.41 -1.06
N ALA A 32 2.89 -10.32 -0.11
CA ALA A 32 4.23 -10.61 0.39
C ALA A 32 5.14 -11.20 -0.71
N ILE A 33 4.62 -12.13 -1.52
CA ILE A 33 5.38 -12.79 -2.59
C ILE A 33 5.76 -11.78 -3.68
N ILE A 34 4.78 -11.01 -4.18
CA ILE A 34 5.01 -10.05 -5.26
C ILE A 34 5.90 -8.89 -4.77
N ALA A 35 5.82 -8.52 -3.49
CA ALA A 35 6.71 -7.53 -2.87
C ALA A 35 8.12 -8.07 -2.56
N GLY A 36 8.44 -9.30 -2.99
CA GLY A 36 9.77 -9.90 -2.84
C GLY A 36 10.14 -10.25 -1.39
N GLN A 37 9.15 -10.38 -0.50
CA GLN A 37 9.41 -10.73 0.90
C GLN A 37 9.82 -12.20 0.99
N ARG A 38 10.86 -12.47 1.80
CA ARG A 38 11.31 -13.85 2.07
C ARG A 38 10.31 -14.65 2.91
N ASN A 39 9.38 -13.98 3.58
CA ASN A 39 8.38 -14.59 4.44
C ASN A 39 6.98 -14.05 4.12
N THR A 40 6.03 -14.96 3.86
CA THR A 40 4.63 -14.61 3.57
C THR A 40 3.91 -13.97 4.76
N SER A 41 4.40 -14.21 5.98
CA SER A 41 3.89 -13.57 7.20
C SER A 41 4.36 -12.13 7.39
N ALA A 42 5.24 -11.61 6.52
CA ALA A 42 5.74 -10.24 6.62
C ALA A 42 4.60 -9.20 6.62
N VAL A 43 3.59 -9.40 5.77
CA VAL A 43 2.42 -8.51 5.71
C VAL A 43 1.65 -8.53 7.03
N GLN A 44 1.40 -9.72 7.58
CA GLN A 44 0.73 -9.88 8.87
C GLN A 44 1.52 -9.22 10.01
N TYR A 45 2.84 -9.35 10.01
CA TYR A 45 3.72 -8.76 11.02
C TYR A 45 3.74 -7.22 10.93
N HIS A 46 3.84 -6.66 9.72
CA HIS A 46 4.00 -5.22 9.55
C HIS A 46 2.70 -4.42 9.63
N PHE A 47 1.59 -5.02 9.21
CA PHE A 47 0.29 -4.33 9.12
C PHE A 47 -0.74 -4.91 10.09
N GLY A 48 -0.56 -6.11 10.63
CA GLY A 48 -1.55 -6.73 11.53
C GLY A 48 -2.73 -7.38 10.80
N GLY A 49 -2.80 -7.30 9.48
CA GLY A 49 -3.79 -7.99 8.67
C GLY A 49 -4.19 -7.23 7.40
N ARG A 50 -5.17 -7.79 6.69
CA ARG A 50 -5.67 -7.25 5.41
C ARG A 50 -6.27 -5.87 5.57
N ASP A 51 -7.14 -5.68 6.56
CA ASP A 51 -7.87 -4.42 6.71
C ASP A 51 -6.93 -3.26 7.06
N GLN A 52 -5.89 -3.52 7.86
CA GLN A 52 -4.88 -2.50 8.16
C GLN A 52 -3.96 -2.20 6.97
N LEU A 53 -3.62 -3.20 6.16
CA LEU A 53 -2.93 -2.96 4.89
C LEU A 53 -3.79 -2.10 3.96
N LEU A 54 -5.10 -2.37 3.87
CA LEU A 54 -6.03 -1.55 3.10
C LEU A 54 -6.07 -0.11 3.62
N ILE A 55 -6.22 0.08 4.93
CA ILE A 55 -6.21 1.41 5.56
C ILE A 55 -4.94 2.17 5.22
N GLU A 56 -3.78 1.52 5.26
CA GLU A 56 -2.50 2.16 4.93
C GLU A 56 -2.43 2.57 3.45
N VAL A 57 -2.88 1.72 2.52
CA VAL A 57 -3.00 2.07 1.10
C VAL A 57 -3.92 3.28 0.92
N PHE A 58 -5.11 3.27 1.54
CA PHE A 58 -6.04 4.39 1.45
C PHE A 58 -5.45 5.67 2.05
N ARG A 59 -4.78 5.57 3.20
CA ARG A 59 -4.11 6.71 3.84
C ARG A 59 -3.09 7.33 2.89
N ARG A 60 -2.23 6.51 2.27
CA ARG A 60 -1.22 6.98 1.31
C ARG A 60 -1.87 7.71 0.13
N ARG A 61 -2.95 7.15 -0.43
CA ARG A 61 -3.68 7.78 -1.54
C ARG A 61 -4.36 9.08 -1.14
N VAL A 62 -5.02 9.12 0.01
CA VAL A 62 -5.69 10.33 0.52
C VAL A 62 -4.69 11.45 0.75
N MET A 63 -3.53 11.15 1.33
CA MET A 63 -2.48 12.15 1.52
C MET A 63 -1.97 12.71 0.18
N ALA A 64 -1.70 11.84 -0.81
CA ALA A 64 -1.28 12.27 -2.13
C ALA A 64 -2.35 13.11 -2.85
N MET A 65 -3.64 12.78 -2.70
CA MET A 65 -4.73 13.58 -3.24
C MET A 65 -4.89 14.93 -2.53
N ALA A 66 -4.71 14.96 -1.21
CA ALA A 66 -4.78 16.20 -0.42
C ALA A 66 -3.65 17.15 -0.81
N GLU A 67 -2.45 16.62 -1.00
CA GLU A 67 -1.30 17.34 -1.56
C GLU A 67 -1.60 17.86 -2.97
N ALA A 68 -2.08 17.01 -3.89
CA ALA A 68 -2.47 17.46 -5.22
C ALA A 68 -3.56 18.56 -5.19
N ARG A 69 -4.50 18.48 -4.25
CA ARG A 69 -5.57 19.48 -4.08
C ARG A 69 -5.04 20.82 -3.60
N SER A 70 -4.06 20.85 -2.69
CA SER A 70 -3.47 22.11 -2.21
C SER A 70 -2.74 22.86 -3.33
N PHE A 71 -2.17 22.14 -4.29
CA PHE A 71 -1.60 22.74 -5.50
C PHE A 71 -2.66 23.33 -6.44
N LEU A 72 -3.87 22.75 -6.49
CA LEU A 72 -4.96 23.21 -7.37
C LEU A 72 -5.78 24.37 -6.76
N SER A 73 -5.81 24.48 -5.44
CA SER A 73 -6.45 25.58 -4.70
C SER A 73 -5.43 26.20 -3.74
N PRO A 74 -4.60 27.17 -4.19
CA PRO A 74 -3.72 27.87 -3.27
C PRO A 74 -4.54 28.53 -2.15
N PRO A 75 -4.04 28.55 -0.90
CA PRO A 75 -4.72 29.21 0.20
C PRO A 75 -4.98 30.68 -0.20
N ARG A 76 -6.22 31.15 0.05
CA ARG A 76 -6.55 32.57 -0.10
C ARG A 76 -5.81 33.40 0.93
#